data_AF-M3HLZ2-F1
#
_entry.id   AF-M3HLZ2-F1
#
_cell.length_a   1.000
_cell.length_b   1.000
_cell.length_c   1.000
_cell.angle_alpha   90.00
_cell.angle_beta   90.00
_cell.angle_gamma   90.00
#
_symmetry.space_group_name_H-M   'P 1'
#
loop_
_entity.id
_entity.type
_entity.pdbx_description
1 polymer ?
#
loop_
_entity_poly.entity_id
_entity_poly.type
_entity_poly.pdbx_seq_one_letter_code
_entity_poly.pdbx_strand_id
1 'polypeptide(L)'
;MVINHSEIAKFLHPEVKDRLPLILSDHLLEPNIKLSKFERPVQILPDTKIGSRPHIRFLSFQTNGRHTKTTIEYQIEGLYATFFLELNKNEIWNIKKTIIIEK
;
A
#
# COMPACT_ATOMS: atom_id res chain seq x y z
N MET A 1 -8.05 -3.22 2.44
CA MET A 1 -6.61 -2.97 2.62
C MET A 1 -6.07 -2.26 1.38
N VAL A 2 -5.40 -1.12 1.54
CA VAL A 2 -5.09 -0.21 0.41
C VAL A 2 -4.28 -0.84 -0.71
N ILE A 3 -3.34 -1.75 -0.39
CA ILE A 3 -2.50 -2.44 -1.38
C ILE A 3 -3.31 -3.41 -2.28
N ASN A 4 -4.54 -3.75 -1.90
CA ASN A 4 -5.46 -4.62 -2.66
C ASN A 4 -6.57 -3.82 -3.35
N HIS A 5 -6.52 -2.49 -3.31
CA HIS A 5 -7.54 -1.67 -3.96
C HIS A 5 -7.50 -1.85 -5.48
N SER A 6 -8.67 -1.99 -6.11
CA SER A 6 -8.78 -2.27 -7.56
C SER A 6 -8.16 -1.18 -8.42
N GLU A 7 -8.30 0.09 -8.02
CA GLU A 7 -7.76 1.22 -8.78
C GLU A 7 -6.23 1.24 -8.84
N ILE A 8 -5.54 0.66 -7.86
CA ILE A 8 -4.08 0.53 -7.95
C ILE A 8 -3.66 -0.78 -8.62
N ALA A 9 -4.52 -1.81 -8.66
CA ALA A 9 -4.16 -3.13 -9.17
C ALA A 9 -3.66 -3.08 -10.62
N LYS A 10 -4.22 -2.17 -11.44
CA LYS A 10 -3.84 -1.97 -12.84
C LYS A 10 -2.38 -1.54 -13.04
N PHE A 11 -1.72 -0.98 -12.01
CA PHE A 11 -0.33 -0.54 -12.09
C PHE A 11 0.66 -1.61 -11.59
N LEU A 12 0.20 -2.67 -10.93
CA LEU A 12 1.12 -3.55 -10.19
C LEU A 12 1.69 -4.70 -11.04
N HIS A 13 1.32 -4.75 -12.33
CA HIS A 13 1.88 -5.58 -13.40
C HIS A 13 2.54 -6.90 -12.93
N PRO A 14 1.78 -7.80 -12.27
CA PRO A 14 2.35 -9.01 -11.67
C PRO A 14 3.00 -9.96 -12.69
N GLU A 15 2.60 -9.84 -13.96
CA GLU A 15 3.12 -10.57 -15.10
C GLU A 15 4.52 -10.10 -15.55
N VAL A 16 4.92 -8.88 -15.21
CA VAL A 16 6.20 -8.32 -15.65
C VAL A 16 7.27 -8.58 -14.59
N LYS A 17 8.33 -9.29 -15.00
CA LYS A 17 9.50 -9.53 -14.17
C LYS A 17 10.07 -8.20 -13.68
N ASP A 18 10.42 -8.14 -12.39
CA ASP A 18 10.96 -6.95 -11.72
C ASP A 18 9.97 -5.79 -11.49
N ARG A 19 8.68 -5.99 -11.77
CA ARG A 19 7.59 -5.06 -11.44
C ARG A 19 6.58 -5.60 -10.43
N LEU A 20 6.91 -6.70 -9.76
CA LEU A 20 6.03 -7.37 -8.81
C LEU A 20 6.24 -6.80 -7.38
N PRO A 21 5.30 -6.01 -6.82
CA PRO A 21 5.47 -5.38 -5.52
C PRO A 21 4.97 -6.29 -4.40
N LEU A 22 5.74 -7.35 -4.12
CA LEU A 22 5.54 -8.21 -2.94
C LEU A 22 6.30 -7.72 -1.71
N ILE A 23 6.91 -6.54 -1.79
CA ILE A 23 7.61 -5.90 -0.68
C ILE A 23 6.87 -4.61 -0.33
N LEU A 24 6.59 -4.43 0.95
CA LEU A 24 6.18 -3.15 1.52
C LEU A 24 7.35 -2.56 2.28
N SER A 25 7.61 -1.29 1.99
CA SER A 25 8.44 -0.48 2.84
C SER A 25 7.59 0.33 3.77
N ASP A 26 7.53 -0.09 5.04
CA ASP A 26 6.99 0.72 6.10
C ASP A 26 7.36 0.17 7.49
N HIS A 27 7.58 1.08 8.43
CA HIS A 27 7.77 0.86 9.86
C HIS A 27 6.46 1.05 10.65
N LEU A 28 5.36 1.45 9.99
CA LEU A 28 4.06 1.76 10.61
C LEU A 28 3.09 0.57 10.66
N LEU A 29 3.48 -0.60 10.15
CA LEU A 29 2.67 -1.82 10.29
C LEU A 29 2.92 -2.46 11.65
N GLU A 30 1.85 -2.79 12.37
CA GLU A 30 1.96 -3.52 13.64
C GLU A 30 2.72 -4.84 13.44
N PRO A 31 3.55 -5.25 14.41
CA PRO A 31 4.51 -6.35 14.24
C PRO A 31 3.94 -7.76 13.97
N ASN A 32 2.63 -7.93 13.73
CA ASN A 32 2.00 -9.24 13.50
C ASN A 32 1.05 -9.29 12.31
N ILE A 33 1.09 -8.29 11.42
CA ILE A 33 0.21 -8.27 10.25
C ILE A 33 0.74 -9.24 9.18
N LYS A 34 -0.05 -10.29 8.87
CA LYS A 34 0.19 -11.16 7.72
C LYS A 34 -0.53 -10.61 6.49
N LEU A 35 0.25 -10.21 5.49
CA LEU A 35 -0.27 -9.67 4.24
C LEU A 35 -0.02 -10.62 3.09
N SER A 36 -0.97 -10.69 2.17
CA SER A 36 -0.83 -11.42 0.92
C SER A 36 -1.35 -10.61 -0.26
N LYS A 37 -0.73 -10.82 -1.42
CA LYS A 37 -1.11 -10.22 -2.69
C LYS A 37 -0.70 -11.16 -3.82
N PHE A 38 -1.55 -11.29 -4.85
CA PHE A 38 -1.33 -12.25 -5.95
C PHE A 38 -1.09 -13.68 -5.43
N GLU A 39 -1.86 -14.07 -4.40
CA GLU A 39 -1.75 -15.37 -3.72
C GLU A 39 -0.37 -15.66 -3.09
N ARG A 40 0.48 -14.63 -2.97
CA ARG A 40 1.83 -14.73 -2.40
C ARG A 40 1.93 -13.87 -1.14
N PRO A 41 2.73 -14.29 -0.14
CA PRO A 41 2.97 -13.48 1.04
C PRO A 41 3.70 -12.19 0.65
N VAL A 42 3.28 -11.10 1.28
CA VAL A 42 3.94 -9.81 1.15
C VAL A 42 4.97 -9.68 2.27
N GLN A 43 6.21 -9.39 1.89
CA GLN A 43 7.30 -9.12 2.83
C GLN A 43 7.25 -7.67 3.29
N ILE A 44 7.38 -7.44 4.59
CA ILE A 44 7.50 -6.10 5.16
C ILE A 44 8.96 -5.92 5.54
N LEU A 45 9.64 -4.96 4.93
CA LEU A 45 11.06 -4.68 5.17
C LEU A 45 11.24 -3.19 5.46
N PRO A 46 12.21 -2.80 6.30
CA PRO A 46 12.59 -1.40 6.41
C PRO A 46 13.24 -0.92 5.11
N ASP A 47 13.04 0.36 4.76
CA ASP A 47 13.58 1.03 3.57
C ASP A 47 15.06 0.66 3.33
N THR A 48 15.88 0.66 4.39
CA THR A 48 17.33 0.39 4.32
C THR A 48 17.68 -1.00 3.80
N LYS A 49 16.78 -1.98 3.92
CA LYS A 49 17.00 -3.36 3.47
C LYS A 49 16.49 -3.63 2.05
N ILE A 50 15.70 -2.74 1.47
CA ILE A 50 15.00 -3.01 0.21
C ILE A 50 15.91 -2.81 -1.00
N GLY A 51 16.77 -1.79 -0.98
CA GLY A 51 17.66 -1.46 -2.10
C GLY A 51 16.86 -1.04 -3.34
N SER A 52 17.24 -1.54 -4.51
CA SER A 52 16.59 -1.23 -5.81
C SER A 52 15.42 -2.14 -6.17
N ARG A 53 14.93 -2.96 -5.23
CA ARG A 53 13.84 -3.91 -5.49
C ARG A 53 12.49 -3.18 -5.66
N PRO A 54 11.60 -3.67 -6.54
CA PRO A 54 10.26 -3.13 -6.66
C PRO A 54 9.50 -3.30 -5.34
N HIS A 55 9.00 -2.20 -4.80
CA HIS A 55 8.27 -2.20 -3.53
C HIS A 55 7.26 -1.06 -3.48
N ILE A 56 6.16 -1.27 -2.77
CA ILE A 56 5.25 -0.19 -2.42
C ILE A 56 5.75 0.44 -1.12
N ARG A 57 5.91 1.75 -1.11
CA ARG A 57 6.31 2.51 0.08
C ARG A 57 5.11 3.23 0.66
N PHE A 58 4.91 3.14 1.97
CA PHE A 58 3.97 4.02 2.66
C PHE A 58 4.68 5.32 3.01
N LEU A 59 4.18 6.43 2.48
CA LEU A 59 4.77 7.75 2.68
C LEU A 59 4.20 8.45 3.92
N SER A 60 2.94 8.16 4.26
CA SER A 60 2.31 8.72 5.44
C SER A 60 1.14 7.88 5.92
N PHE A 61 0.89 7.97 7.22
CA PHE A 61 -0.29 7.45 7.88
C PHE A 61 -0.73 8.45 8.94
N GLN A 62 -1.98 8.91 8.85
CA GLN A 62 -2.55 9.91 9.75
C GLN A 62 -3.95 9.45 10.15
N THR A 63 -4.20 9.30 11.45
CA THR A 63 -5.51 8.89 11.98
C THR A 63 -6.04 9.97 12.91
N ASN A 64 -7.32 10.32 12.72
CA ASN A 64 -8.08 11.22 13.59
C ASN A 64 -9.44 10.58 13.90
N GLY A 65 -9.54 9.97 15.09
CA GLY A 65 -10.74 9.25 15.52
C GLY A 65 -11.14 8.16 14.51
N ARG A 66 -12.29 8.36 13.86
CA ARG A 66 -12.87 7.41 12.89
C ARG A 66 -12.41 7.64 11.46
N HIS A 67 -11.46 8.54 11.22
CA HIS A 67 -10.94 8.85 9.89
C HIS A 67 -9.44 8.57 9.81
N THR A 68 -9.00 8.01 8.71
CA THR A 68 -7.58 7.77 8.42
C THR A 68 -7.24 8.24 7.02
N LYS A 69 -6.08 8.85 6.85
CA LYS A 69 -5.47 9.16 5.57
C LYS A 69 -4.15 8.43 5.46
N THR A 70 -3.92 7.76 4.34
CA THR A 70 -2.63 7.13 4.05
C THR A 70 -2.23 7.39 2.61
N THR A 71 -0.95 7.60 2.38
CA THR A 71 -0.39 7.78 1.04
C THR A 71 0.63 6.69 0.80
N ILE A 72 0.53 6.03 -0.35
CA ILE A 72 1.51 5.07 -0.83
C ILE A 72 2.15 5.57 -2.12
N GLU A 73 3.33 5.03 -2.39
CA GLU A 73 4.10 5.25 -3.61
C GLU A 73 4.49 3.89 -4.19
N TYR A 74 4.43 3.76 -5.51
CA TYR A 74 5.10 2.69 -6.24
C TYR A 74 5.97 3.29 -7.33
N GLN A 75 7.25 3.52 -7.00
CA GLN A 75 8.16 4.35 -7.80
C GLN A 75 8.38 3.85 -9.22
N ILE A 76 8.47 2.53 -9.41
CA ILE A 76 8.76 1.95 -10.73
C ILE A 76 7.66 2.24 -11.76
N GLU A 77 6.44 2.57 -11.30
CA GLU A 77 5.29 2.90 -12.13
C GLU A 77 4.86 4.37 -12.00
N GLY A 78 5.66 5.20 -11.32
CA GLY A 78 5.31 6.61 -11.08
C GLY A 78 4.01 6.80 -10.28
N LEU A 79 3.55 5.77 -9.57
CA LEU A 79 2.26 5.78 -8.89
C LEU A 79 2.36 6.46 -7.52
N TYR A 80 1.51 7.45 -7.29
CA TYR A 80 1.22 8.01 -5.97
C TYR A 80 -0.28 7.91 -5.69
N ALA A 81 -0.66 7.17 -4.65
CA ALA A 81 -2.05 6.98 -4.29
C ALA A 81 -2.32 7.40 -2.84
N THR A 82 -3.29 8.29 -2.66
CA THR A 82 -3.77 8.71 -1.34
C THR A 82 -5.16 8.15 -1.08
N PHE A 83 -5.31 7.43 0.02
CA PHE A 83 -6.56 6.81 0.45
C PHE A 83 -7.09 7.52 1.69
N PHE A 84 -8.39 7.81 1.68
CA PHE A 84 -9.15 8.29 2.81
C PHE A 84 -10.06 7.16 3.29
N LEU A 85 -9.86 6.73 4.53
CA LEU A 85 -10.59 5.65 5.15
C LEU A 85 -11.49 6.18 6.27
N GLU A 86 -12.65 5.55 6.44
CA GLU A 86 -13.57 5.78 7.55
C GLU A 86 -13.86 4.45 8.26
N LEU A 87 -13.78 4.46 9.59
CA LEU A 87 -14.12 3.33 10.44
C LEU A 87 -15.64 3.21 10.54
N ASN A 88 -16.21 2.12 10.00
CA ASN A 88 -17.64 1.88 10.08
C ASN A 88 -18.09 1.43 11.48
N LYS A 89 -19.41 1.23 11.65
CA LYS A 89 -20.01 0.80 12.93
C LYS A 89 -19.52 -0.58 13.40
N ASN A 90 -18.99 -1.40 12.51
CA ASN A 90 -18.48 -2.74 12.80
C ASN A 90 -16.95 -2.74 13.01
N GLU A 91 -16.36 -1.57 13.25
CA GLU A 91 -14.91 -1.40 13.44
C GLU A 91 -14.05 -1.84 12.24
N ILE A 92 -14.61 -1.76 11.04
CA ILE A 92 -13.92 -2.05 9.78
C ILE A 92 -13.63 -0.74 9.05
N TRP A 93 -12.35 -0.51 8.75
CA TRP A 93 -11.91 0.61 7.91
C TRP A 93 -12.33 0.41 6.45
N ASN A 94 -13.11 1.36 5.92
CA ASN A 94 -13.53 1.36 4.52
C ASN A 94 -12.90 2.54 3.78
N ILE A 95 -12.43 2.30 2.57
CA ILE A 95 -11.93 3.37 1.68
C ILE A 95 -13.13 4.15 1.17
N LYS A 96 -13.14 5.46 1.38
CA LYS A 96 -14.20 6.38 0.95
C LYS A 96 -13.81 7.20 -0.26
N LYS A 97 -12.52 7.49 -0.38
CA LYS A 97 -11.96 8.26 -1.48
C LYS A 97 -10.54 7.79 -1.76
N THR A 98 -10.22 7.71 -3.03
CA THR A 98 -8.86 7.52 -3.53
C THR A 98 -8.51 8.68 -4.43
N ILE A 99 -7.27 9.15 -4.33
CA ILE A 99 -6.69 10.11 -5.27
C ILE A 99 -5.43 9.46 -5.81
N ILE A 100 -5.37 9.30 -7.13
CA ILE A 100 -4.23 8.71 -7.83
C ILE A 100 -3.58 9.79 -8.69
N ILE A 101 -2.26 9.90 -8.57
CA ILE A 101 -1.42 10.74 -9.40
C ILE A 101 -0.42 9.83 -10.09
N GLU A 102 -0.42 9.87 -11.41
CA GLU A 102 0.53 9.19 -12.29
C GLU A 102 1.60 10.23 -12.68
N LYS A 103 2.89 9.93 -12.46
CA LYS A 103 4.01 10.77 -12.87
C LYS A 103 4.64 10.30 -14.17
#